data_AF-A0A7V8ADI4-F1
#
_entry.id   AF-A0A7V8ADI4-F1
#
_cell.length_a   1.000
_cell.length_b   1.000
_cell.length_c   1.000
_cell.angle_alpha   90.00
_cell.angle_beta   90.00
_cell.angle_gamma   90.00
#
_symmetry.space_group_name_H-M   'P 1'
#
loop_
_entity.id
_entity.type
_entity.pdbx_description
1 polymer ?
#
loop_
_entity_poly.entity_id
_entity_poly.type
_entity_poly.pdbx_seq_one_letter_code
_entity_poly.pdbx_strand_id
1 'polypeptide(L)' 'MEKLDILVLEDDKLAQKIMAAQLTGHKIDMAGDLKSALGYLNRERYDIGFFDLMLGPDDWCPARIPKI' A
#
# COMPACT_ATOMS: atom_id res chain seq x y z
N MET A 1 4.72 -11.22 18.70
CA MET A 1 4.00 -11.06 17.41
C MET A 1 5.01 -11.29 16.31
N GLU A 2 4.65 -12.07 15.29
CA GLU A 2 5.50 -12.20 14.10
C GLU A 2 5.52 -10.88 13.32
N LYS A 3 6.68 -10.60 12.74
CA LYS A 3 6.89 -9.43 11.89
C LYS A 3 6.31 -9.74 10.51
N LEU A 4 5.41 -8.88 10.05
CA LEU A 4 4.78 -8.98 8.74
C LEU A 4 5.46 -8.04 7.75
N ASP A 5 5.45 -8.42 6.48
CA ASP A 5 5.80 -7.57 5.35
C ASP A 5 4.52 -6.96 4.77
N ILE A 6 4.36 -5.65 4.92
CA ILE A 6 3.12 -4.92 4.62
C ILE A 6 3.35 -3.91 3.50
N LEU A 7 2.48 -3.91 2.49
CA LEU A 7 2.41 -2.84 1.49
C LEU A 7 1.28 -1.88 1.82
N VAL A 8 1.55 -0.58 1.80
CA VAL A 8 0.55 0.47 1.98
C VAL A 8 0.51 1.34 0.72
N LEU A 9 -0.67 1.48 0.11
CA LEU A 9 -0.95 2.40 -0.99
C LEU A 9 -1.91 3.48 -0.49
N GLU A 10 -1.40 4.69 -0.35
CA GLU A 10 -2.09 5.84 0.26
C GLU A 10 -1.44 7.10 -0.29
N ASP A 11 -2.18 8.02 -0.92
CA ASP A 11 -1.61 9.22 -1.53
C ASP A 11 -1.48 10.39 -0.52
N ASP A 12 -2.30 10.40 0.53
CA ASP A 12 -2.24 11.44 1.56
C ASP A 12 -1.05 11.25 2.51
N LYS A 13 -0.18 12.26 2.57
CA LYS A 13 1.06 12.21 3.38
C LYS A 13 0.81 12.18 4.88
N LEU A 14 -0.33 12.66 5.37
CA LEU A 14 -0.67 12.57 6.77
C LEU A 14 -1.16 11.16 7.12
N ALA A 15 -2.01 10.58 6.30
CA ALA A 15 -2.47 9.19 6.41
C ALA A 15 -1.30 8.21 6.35
N GLN A 16 -0.36 8.38 5.41
CA GLN A 16 0.89 7.59 5.37
C GLN A 16 1.65 7.62 6.70
N LYS A 17 1.79 8.79 7.33
CA LYS A 17 2.48 8.94 8.63
C LYS A 17 1.73 8.25 9.76
N ILE A 18 0.40 8.37 9.79
CA ILE A 18 -0.44 7.72 10.79
C ILE A 18 -0.32 6.20 10.66
N MET A 19 -0.44 5.67 9.43
CA MET A 19 -0.29 4.25 9.14
C MET A 19 1.07 3.71 9.56
N ALA A 20 2.16 4.41 9.21
CA ALA A 20 3.51 4.01 9.61
C ALA A 20 3.68 3.94 11.14
N ALA A 21 3.08 4.89 11.87
CA ALA A 21 3.10 4.88 13.33
C ALA A 21 2.30 3.69 13.92
N GLN A 22 1.12 3.39 13.38
CA GLN A 22 0.28 2.28 13.87
C GLN A 22 0.85 0.90 13.54
N LEU A 23 1.58 0.78 12.43
CA LEU A 23 2.17 -0.48 11.97
C LEU A 23 3.62 -0.66 12.46
N THR A 24 4.04 0.10 13.49
CA THR A 24 5.39 0.01 14.06
C THR A 24 5.72 -1.42 14.48
N GLY A 25 6.88 -1.91 14.05
CA GLY A 25 7.33 -3.29 14.32
C GLY A 25 7.18 -4.23 13.13
N HIS A 26 6.38 -3.87 12.13
CA HIS A 26 6.28 -4.55 10.83
C HIS A 26 7.31 -3.98 9.82
N LYS A 27 7.61 -4.70 8.75
CA LYS A 27 8.29 -4.11 7.58
C LYS A 27 7.21 -3.48 6.71
N ILE A 28 7.37 -2.20 6.38
CA ILE A 28 6.35 -1.45 5.64
C ILE A 28 7.00 -0.83 4.42
N ASP A 29 6.43 -1.08 3.25
CA ASP A 29 6.69 -0.31 2.05
C ASP A 29 5.48 0.60 1.77
N MET A 30 5.75 1.88 1.47
CA MET A 30 4.75 2.92 1.29
C MET A 30 4.75 3.40 -0.16
N ALA A 31 3.64 3.23 -0.86
CA ALA A 31 3.39 3.74 -2.19
C ALA A 31 2.39 4.91 -2.13
N GLY A 32 2.69 5.99 -2.84
CA GLY A 32 1.78 7.14 -2.97
C GLY A 32 0.90 7.11 -4.21
N ASP A 33 1.09 6.11 -5.07
CA ASP A 33 0.39 5.95 -6.34
C ASP A 33 0.41 4.48 -6.77
N LEU A 34 -0.51 4.12 -7.68
CA LEU A 34 -0.66 2.76 -8.18
C LEU A 34 0.62 2.26 -8.89
N LYS A 35 1.32 3.13 -9.62
CA LYS A 35 2.53 2.76 -10.36
C LYS A 35 3.62 2.28 -9.42
N SER A 36 3.81 2.96 -8.31
CA SER A 36 4.79 2.64 -7.27
C SER A 36 4.39 1.36 -6.55
N ALA A 37 3.11 1.18 -6.21
CA ALA A 37 2.60 -0.04 -5.60
C ALA A 37 2.82 -1.27 -6.49
N LEU A 38 2.53 -1.17 -7.80
CA LEU A 38 2.83 -2.23 -8.76
C LEU A 38 4.33 -2.51 -8.86
N GLY A 39 5.17 -1.47 -8.75
CA GLY A 39 6.62 -1.62 -8.68
C GLY A 39 7.08 -2.49 -7.50
N TYR A 40 6.46 -2.32 -6.33
CA TYR A 40 6.71 -3.14 -5.14
C TYR A 40 6.20 -4.57 -5.32
N LEU A 41 4.95 -4.75 -5.77
CA LEU A 41 4.32 -6.06 -5.97
C LEU A 41 5.06 -6.95 -6.99
N ASN A 42 5.75 -6.34 -7.96
CA ASN A 42 6.57 -7.08 -8.92
C ASN A 42 7.92 -7.54 -8.37
N ARG A 43 8.37 -7.00 -7.23
CA ARG A 43 9.68 -7.27 -6.64
C ARG A 43 9.60 -8.19 -5.43
N GLU A 44 8.56 -8.02 -4.62
CA GLU A 44 8.44 -8.69 -3.33
C GLU A 44 7.03 -9.25 -3.12
N ARG A 45 6.92 -10.26 -2.25
CA ARG A 45 5.63 -10.75 -1.74
C ARG A 45 5.36 -10.09 -0.39
N TYR A 46 4.11 -9.71 -0.19
CA TYR A 46 3.62 -9.10 1.05
C TYR A 46 2.57 -10.01 1.69
N ASP A 47 2.51 -10.01 3.03
CA ASP A 47 1.53 -10.78 3.79
C ASP A 47 0.16 -10.12 3.74
N ILE A 48 0.15 -8.78 3.84
CA ILE A 48 -1.06 -7.94 3.88
C ILE A 48 -0.81 -6.65 3.11
N GLY A 49 -1.83 -6.14 2.43
CA GLY A 49 -1.81 -4.83 1.80
C GLY A 49 -2.96 -3.94 2.27
N PHE A 50 -2.66 -2.67 2.56
CA PHE A 50 -3.66 -1.62 2.78
C PHE A 50 -3.70 -0.73 1.55
N PHE A 51 -4.86 -0.65 0.91
CA PHE A 51 -5.02 0.10 -0.33
C PHE A 51 -6.14 1.12 -0.17
N ASP A 52 -5.80 2.40 -0.30
CA ASP A 52 -6.81 3.41 -0.53
C ASP A 52 -7.46 3.17 -1.90
N LEU A 53 -8.79 3.27 -1.92
CA LEU A 53 -9.61 3.09 -3.10
C LEU A 53 -9.80 4.40 -3.88
N MET A 54 -9.51 5.55 -3.25
CA MET A 54 -9.66 6.88 -3.85
C MET A 54 -8.30 7.59 -3.95
N LEU A 55 -7.41 7.06 -4.79
CA LEU A 55 -6.07 7.62 -5.00
C LEU A 55 -6.15 8.90 -5.84
N GLY A 56 -6.31 10.05 -5.18
CA GLY A 56 -6.32 11.36 -5.82
C GLY A 56 -7.42 11.57 -6.89
N PRO A 57 -7.41 12.73 -7.55
CA PRO A 57 -8.50 13.16 -8.44
C PRO A 57 -8.66 12.34 -9.73
N ASP A 58 -7.60 11.61 -10.13
CA ASP A 58 -7.52 10.93 -11.42
C ASP A 58 -7.71 9.40 -11.33
N ASP A 59 -7.60 8.77 -10.16
CA ASP A 59 -7.75 7.31 -10.01
C ASP A 59 -9.14 6.92 -9.46
N TRP A 60 -10.15 7.03 -10.32
CA TRP A 60 -11.34 6.21 -10.14
C TRP A 60 -10.98 4.76 -10.52
N CYS A 61 -10.80 3.88 -9.55
CA CYS A 61 -10.50 2.45 -9.76
C CYS A 61 -11.66 1.71 -10.47
N PRO A 62 -11.52 1.25 -11.72
CA PRO A 62 -12.46 0.35 -12.37
C PRO A 62 -11.79 -1.02 -12.50
N ALA A 63 -11.67 -1.75 -11.39
CA ALA A 63 -11.38 -3.18 -11.37
C ALA A 63 -10.27 -3.69 -12.31
N ARG A 64 -9.01 -3.71 -11.84
CA ARG A 64 -8.03 -4.75 -12.21
C ARG A 64 -7.15 -5.12 -11.03
N ILE A 65 -7.75 -5.68 -9.98
CA ILE A 65 -7.00 -6.55 -9.07
C ILE A 65 -6.85 -7.88 -9.83
N PRO A 66 -5.63 -8.31 -10.21
CA PRO A 66 -5.44 -9.62 -10.83
C PRO A 66 -5.91 -10.68 -9.83
N LYS A 67 -6.79 -11.58 -10.26
CA LYS A 67 -7.15 -12.74 -9.45
C LYS A 67 -5.87 -13.55 -9.19
N ILE A 68 -5.57 -13.73 -7.92
CA ILE A 68 -4.53 -14.61 -7.38
C ILE A 68 -4.89 -16.07 -7.71
#